data_AF-F0SWW4-F1
#
_entry.id   AF-F0SWW4-F1
#
_cell.length_a   1.000
_cell.length_b   1.000
_cell.length_c   1.000
_cell.angle_alpha   90.00
_cell.angle_beta   90.00
_cell.angle_gamma   90.00
#
_symmetry.space_group_name_H-M   'P 1'
#
loop_
_entity.id
_entity.type
_entity.pdbx_description
1 polymer ?
#
loop_
_entity_poly.entity_id
_entity_poly.type
_entity_poly.pdbx_seq_one_letter_code
_entity_poly.pdbx_strand_id
1 'polypeptide(L)'
;MRTNKLLIILSICIILMQGFYCRSTVADTSSSSVNDIRISGNDRYQTAVEISENGWTTSDYVVLARGDDFADALCAGPLAQKYNGPILLTQSNALNPNTFAELQRLRAKHIIIVGGTGAVSPEVENELKTAGFNNIQRIFGSDRFQTSVMIARELNAGTKVALATGNDYPDALSISGIASKLGMPILLTGANSLDNNVLDYLWQHRGITQTYIIGGIGAISSAIEQIVPGPVRLSGQNRFETNIAVIRNFESIISFNKIYVATGNDFADALTGALLSAGSGSPLILVSKTLPISTSDYLKTKMTNASIVVLLGGGAAVNESVIKDIASIRNNIGKLPTGNSGNSGGGGRRGSTMYQVTFNTTPAFSEAQNMPAAQRVAAGGQAKSPSSAPTLAGYLFVDWYTDEELTTLFNFNTKITAATTIYAKFVPDFTGWSGTWNAMTSYFDDPELQEVFSQGAEVCSMSVEQLKTMYGALIGTDSASLVIDGNIIKFCSEKDGAGSAETITYTYVDEYTLVSDEELVWYEFEGSTDGEYKYLAITFPELQPL
;
A
#
# COMPACT_ATOMS: atom_id res chain seq x y z
N MET A 1 -25.20 -56.92 41.76
CA MET A 1 -26.15 -55.78 41.76
C MET A 1 -25.35 -54.47 41.72
N ARG A 2 -26.00 -53.31 41.52
CA ARG A 2 -25.34 -51.99 41.37
C ARG A 2 -24.63 -51.51 42.65
N THR A 3 -23.41 -51.00 42.51
CA THR A 3 -22.85 -49.74 43.11
C THR A 3 -21.43 -49.58 42.54
N ASN A 4 -21.17 -48.68 41.60
CA ASN A 4 -20.98 -47.22 41.72
C ASN A 4 -19.82 -46.76 42.65
N LYS A 5 -18.73 -46.38 41.98
CA LYS A 5 -17.58 -45.52 42.33
C LYS A 5 -17.66 -44.67 43.62
N LEU A 6 -16.53 -44.55 44.32
CA LEU A 6 -16.22 -43.42 45.20
C LEU A 6 -14.70 -43.12 45.34
N LEU A 7 -14.26 -41.93 44.91
CA LEU A 7 -13.06 -41.14 45.32
C LEU A 7 -11.67 -41.88 45.35
N ILE A 8 -10.51 -41.39 45.85
CA ILE A 8 -10.05 -40.64 47.07
C ILE A 8 -8.77 -39.81 46.74
N ILE A 9 -8.27 -39.00 47.70
CA ILE A 9 -7.01 -38.19 47.76
C ILE A 9 -7.15 -36.75 47.21
N LEU A 10 -6.57 -35.66 47.76
CA LEU A 10 -6.22 -35.14 49.12
C LEU A 10 -5.70 -33.66 48.92
N SER A 11 -5.38 -32.76 49.87
CA SER A 11 -5.41 -32.73 51.35
C SER A 11 -5.47 -31.29 51.94
N ILE A 12 -6.33 -31.08 52.94
CA ILE A 12 -6.12 -30.40 54.26
C ILE A 12 -5.03 -29.30 54.41
N CYS A 13 -5.44 -28.09 54.84
CA CYS A 13 -4.91 -27.39 56.05
C CYS A 13 -5.78 -26.19 56.48
N ILE A 14 -5.64 -25.71 57.73
CA ILE A 14 -6.59 -24.80 58.44
C ILE A 14 -5.84 -23.76 59.30
N ILE A 15 -6.37 -22.52 59.47
CA ILE A 15 -6.53 -21.76 60.75
C ILE A 15 -7.15 -20.36 60.50
N LEU A 16 -7.81 -19.79 61.51
CA LEU A 16 -8.57 -18.52 61.45
C LEU A 16 -7.84 -17.35 62.13
N MET A 17 -8.14 -16.09 61.74
CA MET A 17 -8.78 -15.14 62.68
C MET A 17 -9.34 -13.84 62.04
N GLN A 18 -10.51 -13.43 62.55
CA GLN A 18 -11.09 -12.08 62.72
C GLN A 18 -10.57 -10.89 61.88
N GLY A 19 -11.49 -10.25 61.15
CA GLY A 19 -11.28 -8.94 60.50
C GLY A 19 -12.57 -8.34 59.97
N PHE A 20 -13.27 -7.54 60.79
CA PHE A 20 -14.60 -7.00 60.46
C PHE A 20 -14.51 -5.73 59.61
N TYR A 21 -14.74 -5.84 58.30
CA TYR A 21 -14.88 -4.68 57.40
C TYR A 21 -16.11 -4.77 56.51
N CYS A 22 -16.77 -3.63 56.32
CA CYS A 22 -17.98 -3.50 55.52
C CYS A 22 -17.69 -3.83 54.04
N ARG A 23 -18.21 -4.97 53.56
CA ARG A 23 -18.11 -5.34 52.15
C ARG A 23 -19.16 -4.58 51.34
N SER A 24 -18.76 -3.42 50.82
CA SER A 24 -19.59 -2.60 49.93
C SER A 24 -20.20 -3.46 48.82
N THR A 25 -21.52 -3.45 48.72
CA THR A 25 -22.23 -3.99 47.55
C THR A 25 -22.01 -3.04 46.38
N VAL A 26 -20.87 -3.21 45.70
CA VAL A 26 -20.76 -2.77 44.31
C VAL A 26 -21.86 -3.53 43.57
N ALA A 27 -22.87 -2.80 43.10
CA ALA A 27 -23.84 -3.37 42.19
C ALA A 27 -23.06 -3.79 40.94
N ASP A 28 -23.00 -5.09 40.67
CA ASP A 28 -22.39 -5.61 39.46
C ASP A 28 -23.27 -5.20 38.28
N THR A 29 -22.96 -4.03 37.71
CA THR A 29 -23.64 -3.52 36.53
C THR A 29 -23.24 -4.40 35.37
N SER A 30 -24.02 -5.46 35.16
CA SER A 30 -23.88 -6.44 34.10
C SER A 30 -24.00 -5.76 32.73
N SER A 31 -22.90 -5.14 32.29
CA SER A 31 -22.75 -4.67 30.92
C SER A 31 -22.86 -5.89 30.02
N SER A 32 -23.91 -5.94 29.19
CA SER A 32 -24.13 -6.99 28.21
C SER A 32 -22.85 -7.21 27.41
N SER A 33 -22.16 -8.34 27.65
CA SER A 33 -20.90 -8.62 27.00
C SER A 33 -21.15 -8.83 25.52
N VAL A 34 -20.65 -7.91 24.69
CA VAL A 34 -20.43 -8.20 23.28
C VAL A 34 -19.34 -9.26 23.25
N ASN A 35 -19.75 -10.52 23.09
CA ASN A 35 -18.85 -11.66 23.18
C ASN A 35 -17.88 -11.62 22.00
N ASP A 36 -16.63 -11.30 22.31
CA ASP A 36 -15.53 -11.45 21.36
C ASP A 36 -15.27 -12.95 21.15
N ILE A 37 -15.06 -13.32 19.89
CA ILE A 37 -14.93 -14.71 19.45
C ILE A 37 -13.45 -14.96 19.13
N ARG A 38 -12.89 -16.09 19.55
CA ARG A 38 -11.59 -16.57 19.06
C ARG A 38 -11.82 -17.82 18.20
N ILE A 39 -11.32 -17.78 16.98
CA ILE A 39 -11.30 -18.90 16.03
C ILE A 39 -9.85 -19.35 15.94
N SER A 40 -9.52 -20.50 16.53
CA SER A 40 -8.12 -20.94 16.68
C SER A 40 -7.99 -22.43 16.96
N GLY A 41 -7.12 -23.10 16.21
CA GLY A 41 -6.73 -24.48 16.45
C GLY A 41 -5.45 -24.62 17.30
N ASN A 42 -4.99 -25.87 17.44
CA ASN A 42 -3.69 -26.19 18.05
C ASN A 42 -2.50 -25.74 17.20
N ASP A 43 -2.69 -25.65 15.89
CA ASP A 43 -1.73 -25.18 14.90
C ASP A 43 -2.45 -24.43 13.75
N ARG A 44 -1.67 -23.94 12.78
CA ARG A 44 -2.17 -23.24 11.58
C ARG A 44 -3.12 -24.06 10.71
N TYR A 45 -2.98 -25.39 10.69
CA TYR A 45 -3.83 -26.27 9.90
C TYR A 45 -5.19 -26.43 10.56
N GLN A 46 -5.22 -26.66 11.88
CA GLN A 46 -6.47 -26.67 12.62
C GLN A 46 -7.12 -25.27 12.62
N THR A 47 -6.39 -24.16 12.75
CA THR A 47 -7.00 -22.82 12.65
C THR A 47 -7.69 -22.59 11.30
N ALA A 48 -7.11 -23.06 10.19
CA ALA A 48 -7.76 -23.02 8.88
C ALA A 48 -9.09 -23.83 8.85
N VAL A 49 -9.14 -24.98 9.53
CA VAL A 49 -10.37 -25.78 9.72
C VAL A 49 -11.39 -25.03 10.58
N GLU A 50 -11.02 -24.49 11.73
CA GLU A 50 -11.93 -23.70 12.60
C GLU A 50 -12.52 -22.48 11.85
N ILE A 51 -11.70 -21.81 11.03
CA ILE A 51 -12.10 -20.71 10.14
C ILE A 51 -13.11 -21.21 9.08
N SER A 52 -12.88 -22.39 8.53
CA SER A 52 -13.78 -23.03 7.57
C SER A 52 -15.12 -23.44 8.20
N GLU A 53 -15.13 -24.01 9.41
CA GLU A 53 -16.37 -24.33 10.14
C GLU A 53 -17.21 -23.07 10.46
N ASN A 54 -16.54 -21.94 10.74
CA ASN A 54 -17.19 -20.65 11.04
C ASN A 54 -17.72 -19.91 9.79
N GLY A 55 -17.29 -20.28 8.58
CA GLY A 55 -17.75 -19.67 7.32
C GLY A 55 -18.67 -20.56 6.48
N TRP A 56 -18.47 -21.88 6.50
CA TRP A 56 -19.08 -22.82 5.57
C TRP A 56 -19.66 -24.05 6.27
N THR A 57 -20.97 -24.24 6.19
CA THR A 57 -21.59 -25.53 6.54
C THR A 57 -21.23 -26.62 5.53
N THR A 58 -21.07 -26.25 4.26
CA THR A 58 -20.61 -27.08 3.14
C THR A 58 -19.95 -26.18 2.09
N SER A 59 -19.03 -26.72 1.29
CA SER A 59 -18.53 -26.05 0.08
C SER A 59 -18.23 -27.06 -1.01
N ASP A 60 -18.66 -26.77 -2.25
CA ASP A 60 -18.31 -27.58 -3.43
C ASP A 60 -16.87 -27.37 -3.88
N TYR A 61 -16.29 -26.20 -3.58
CA TYR A 61 -14.93 -25.81 -3.94
C TYR A 61 -14.08 -25.57 -2.68
N VAL A 62 -12.83 -25.99 -2.70
CA VAL A 62 -11.83 -25.66 -1.69
C VAL A 62 -10.51 -25.30 -2.37
N VAL A 63 -9.89 -24.21 -1.94
CA VAL A 63 -8.51 -23.88 -2.34
C VAL A 63 -7.57 -24.52 -1.33
N LEU A 64 -6.56 -25.25 -1.82
CA LEU A 64 -5.55 -25.92 -1.00
C LEU A 64 -4.18 -25.30 -1.27
N ALA A 65 -3.54 -24.80 -0.22
CA ALA A 65 -2.19 -24.24 -0.27
C ALA A 65 -1.29 -24.88 0.79
N ARG A 66 0.03 -24.75 0.65
CA ARG A 66 0.95 -25.15 1.72
C ARG A 66 0.83 -24.20 2.92
N GLY A 67 0.99 -24.71 4.15
CA GLY A 67 0.89 -23.91 5.38
C GLY A 67 2.23 -23.43 5.93
N ASP A 68 3.34 -23.98 5.45
CA ASP A 68 4.71 -23.77 5.95
C ASP A 68 5.52 -22.71 5.19
N ASP A 69 5.05 -22.26 4.02
CA ASP A 69 5.53 -21.10 3.27
C ASP A 69 4.33 -20.36 2.67
N PHE A 70 4.45 -19.05 2.46
CA PHE A 70 3.40 -18.15 2.01
C PHE A 70 3.39 -17.90 0.49
N ALA A 71 4.52 -18.12 -0.18
CA ALA A 71 4.86 -17.62 -1.51
C ALA A 71 3.71 -17.60 -2.54
N ASP A 72 3.22 -18.78 -2.91
CA ASP A 72 2.16 -18.96 -3.92
C ASP A 72 0.76 -18.60 -3.38
N ALA A 73 0.57 -18.60 -2.07
CA ALA A 73 -0.73 -18.57 -1.43
C ALA A 73 -1.29 -17.15 -1.19
N LEU A 74 -0.43 -16.13 -1.11
CA LEU A 74 -0.82 -14.74 -0.80
C LEU A 74 -1.93 -14.18 -1.69
N CYS A 75 -1.94 -14.57 -2.97
CA CYS A 75 -2.89 -14.11 -3.99
C CYS A 75 -4.13 -15.00 -4.14
N ALA A 76 -4.26 -16.07 -3.35
CA ALA A 76 -5.33 -17.07 -3.47
C ALA A 76 -6.70 -16.63 -2.90
N GLY A 77 -6.75 -15.57 -2.09
CA GLY A 77 -8.00 -15.07 -1.47
C GLY A 77 -9.14 -14.80 -2.46
N PRO A 78 -8.93 -13.94 -3.48
CA PRO A 78 -9.94 -13.65 -4.49
C PRO A 78 -10.38 -14.87 -5.30
N LEU A 79 -9.50 -15.85 -5.51
CA LEU A 79 -9.81 -17.10 -6.19
C LEU A 79 -10.72 -18.00 -5.34
N ALA A 80 -10.43 -18.14 -4.05
CA ALA A 80 -11.29 -18.87 -3.13
C ALA A 80 -12.67 -18.18 -2.99
N GLN A 81 -12.69 -16.85 -2.94
CA GLN A 81 -13.93 -16.07 -2.87
C GLN A 81 -14.75 -16.11 -4.17
N LYS A 82 -14.13 -16.17 -5.36
CA LYS A 82 -14.79 -16.40 -6.67
C LYS A 82 -15.68 -17.66 -6.64
N TYR A 83 -15.19 -18.73 -6.04
CA TYR A 83 -15.90 -20.00 -5.90
C TYR A 83 -16.67 -20.15 -4.58
N ASN A 84 -16.70 -19.10 -3.75
CA ASN A 84 -17.26 -19.09 -2.39
C ASN A 84 -16.82 -20.31 -1.55
N GLY A 85 -15.52 -20.63 -1.58
CA GLY A 85 -14.91 -21.72 -0.82
C GLY A 85 -13.84 -21.23 0.16
N PRO A 86 -13.47 -22.04 1.17
CA PRO A 86 -12.37 -21.75 2.08
C PRO A 86 -11.00 -21.96 1.41
N ILE A 87 -9.97 -21.35 2.00
CA ILE A 87 -8.58 -21.80 1.84
C ILE A 87 -8.29 -22.75 3.01
N LEU A 88 -7.90 -23.97 2.71
CA LEU A 88 -7.31 -24.91 3.67
C LEU A 88 -5.81 -25.06 3.42
N LEU A 89 -5.09 -25.46 4.46
CA LEU A 89 -3.63 -25.55 4.47
C LEU A 89 -3.14 -27.00 4.56
N THR A 90 -1.97 -27.28 4.01
CA THR A 90 -1.35 -28.62 4.08
C THR A 90 0.16 -28.55 4.25
N GLN A 91 0.78 -29.63 4.74
CA GLN A 91 2.23 -29.79 4.63
C GLN A 91 2.62 -29.92 3.16
N SER A 92 3.82 -29.44 2.80
CA SER A 92 4.30 -29.45 1.42
C SER A 92 4.31 -30.84 0.76
N ASN A 93 4.52 -31.90 1.55
CA ASN A 93 4.74 -33.27 1.07
C ASN A 93 3.79 -34.35 1.64
N ALA A 94 2.74 -33.95 2.36
CA ALA A 94 1.70 -34.86 2.90
C ALA A 94 0.40 -34.08 3.14
N LEU A 95 -0.76 -34.71 2.92
CA LEU A 95 -2.06 -34.09 3.20
C LEU A 95 -2.28 -33.97 4.71
N ASN A 96 -2.58 -32.77 5.20
CA ASN A 96 -2.85 -32.59 6.63
C ASN A 96 -4.12 -33.37 7.05
N PRO A 97 -4.09 -34.21 8.10
CA PRO A 97 -5.25 -34.99 8.53
C PRO A 97 -6.48 -34.16 8.91
N ASN A 98 -6.29 -32.96 9.46
CA ASN A 98 -7.39 -32.07 9.82
C ASN A 98 -8.05 -31.49 8.56
N THR A 99 -7.22 -31.02 7.62
CA THR A 99 -7.67 -30.57 6.28
C THR A 99 -8.37 -31.69 5.51
N PHE A 100 -7.91 -32.94 5.62
CA PHE A 100 -8.60 -34.09 5.01
C PHE A 100 -10.00 -34.31 5.61
N ALA A 101 -10.13 -34.32 6.93
CA ALA A 101 -11.42 -34.43 7.60
C ALA A 101 -12.36 -33.26 7.24
N GLU A 102 -11.82 -32.06 7.09
CA GLU A 102 -12.56 -30.86 6.72
C GLU A 102 -13.04 -30.89 5.25
N LEU A 103 -12.22 -31.36 4.31
CA LEU A 103 -12.64 -31.60 2.92
C LEU A 103 -13.84 -32.57 2.87
N GLN A 104 -13.87 -33.59 3.74
CA GLN A 104 -15.00 -34.51 3.88
C GLN A 104 -16.22 -33.84 4.52
N ARG A 105 -16.05 -33.04 5.59
CA ARG A 105 -17.14 -32.30 6.26
C ARG A 105 -17.82 -31.32 5.31
N LEU A 106 -17.03 -30.55 4.56
CA LEU A 106 -17.49 -29.60 3.55
C LEU A 106 -18.21 -30.28 2.38
N ARG A 107 -17.91 -31.56 2.11
CA ARG A 107 -18.30 -32.33 0.92
C ARG A 107 -17.71 -31.77 -0.37
N ALA A 108 -16.43 -31.38 -0.31
CA ALA A 108 -15.71 -30.78 -1.42
C ALA A 108 -15.76 -31.68 -2.67
N LYS A 109 -16.09 -31.07 -3.82
CA LYS A 109 -16.13 -31.72 -5.15
C LYS A 109 -14.92 -31.33 -5.98
N HIS A 110 -14.51 -30.07 -5.89
CA HIS A 110 -13.41 -29.45 -6.62
C HIS A 110 -12.34 -29.00 -5.63
N ILE A 111 -11.10 -29.45 -5.83
CA ILE A 111 -9.95 -28.99 -5.06
C ILE A 111 -9.02 -28.22 -5.99
N ILE A 112 -8.73 -26.97 -5.63
CA ILE A 112 -7.84 -26.09 -6.38
C ILE A 112 -6.53 -25.98 -5.62
N ILE A 113 -5.53 -26.76 -6.02
CA ILE A 113 -4.18 -26.67 -5.46
C ILE A 113 -3.51 -25.40 -6.00
N VAL A 114 -3.10 -24.51 -5.10
CA VAL A 114 -2.31 -23.32 -5.44
C VAL A 114 -0.85 -23.60 -5.14
N GLY A 115 -0.01 -23.40 -6.17
CA GLY A 115 1.44 -23.58 -6.12
C GLY A 115 1.96 -24.81 -6.84
N GLY A 116 3.25 -24.73 -7.21
CA GLY A 116 3.93 -25.75 -8.00
C GLY A 116 4.14 -27.07 -7.24
N THR A 117 4.68 -28.08 -7.92
CA THR A 117 5.00 -29.38 -7.30
C THR A 117 6.11 -29.31 -6.24
N GLY A 118 6.92 -28.23 -6.22
CA GLY A 118 7.83 -27.91 -5.13
C GLY A 118 7.19 -27.17 -3.94
N ALA A 119 5.93 -26.73 -4.07
CA ALA A 119 5.16 -26.09 -3.00
C ALA A 119 4.18 -27.07 -2.36
N VAL A 120 3.35 -27.74 -3.17
CA VAL A 120 2.45 -28.83 -2.75
C VAL A 120 2.73 -30.03 -3.66
N SER A 121 3.28 -31.11 -3.11
CA SER A 121 3.89 -32.17 -3.91
C SER A 121 2.88 -33.07 -4.64
N PRO A 122 3.34 -33.91 -5.60
CA PRO A 122 2.49 -34.91 -6.23
C PRO A 122 1.90 -35.93 -5.25
N GLU A 123 2.58 -36.20 -4.13
CA GLU A 123 2.10 -37.12 -3.08
C GLU A 123 0.79 -36.61 -2.46
N VAL A 124 0.70 -35.32 -2.10
CA VAL A 124 -0.54 -34.70 -1.60
C VAL A 124 -1.68 -34.84 -2.62
N GLU A 125 -1.37 -34.62 -3.90
CA GLU A 125 -2.34 -34.73 -4.98
C GLU A 125 -2.80 -36.18 -5.21
N ASN A 126 -1.92 -37.16 -4.97
CA ASN A 126 -2.23 -38.59 -5.05
C ASN A 126 -2.99 -39.10 -3.82
N GLU A 127 -2.73 -38.57 -2.63
CA GLU A 127 -3.51 -38.84 -1.41
C GLU A 127 -4.96 -38.37 -1.57
N LEU A 128 -5.17 -37.17 -2.13
CA LEU A 128 -6.50 -36.66 -2.47
C LEU A 128 -7.25 -37.54 -3.48
N LYS A 129 -6.58 -37.96 -4.56
CA LYS A 129 -7.16 -38.89 -5.56
C LYS A 129 -7.51 -40.24 -4.93
N THR A 130 -6.62 -40.78 -4.10
CA THR A 130 -6.80 -42.06 -3.38
C THR A 130 -7.99 -42.00 -2.42
N ALA A 131 -8.23 -40.84 -1.80
CA ALA A 131 -9.39 -40.62 -0.95
C ALA A 131 -10.70 -40.27 -1.70
N GLY A 132 -10.69 -40.26 -3.05
CA GLY A 132 -11.88 -40.10 -3.88
C GLY A 132 -12.14 -38.69 -4.42
N PHE A 133 -11.24 -37.73 -4.22
CA PHE A 133 -11.35 -36.40 -4.83
C PHE A 133 -10.89 -36.44 -6.29
N ASN A 134 -11.85 -36.60 -7.21
CA ASN A 134 -11.59 -36.84 -8.63
C ASN A 134 -11.45 -35.57 -9.49
N ASN A 135 -11.84 -34.40 -8.98
CA ASN A 135 -11.71 -33.13 -9.70
C ASN A 135 -10.71 -32.23 -8.94
N ILE A 136 -9.45 -32.30 -9.36
CA ILE A 136 -8.35 -31.51 -8.80
C ILE A 136 -7.77 -30.65 -9.93
N GLN A 137 -7.77 -29.34 -9.73
CA GLN A 137 -7.07 -28.37 -10.57
C GLN A 137 -5.81 -27.93 -9.83
N ARG A 138 -4.73 -27.64 -10.56
CA ARG A 138 -3.53 -26.99 -10.01
C ARG A 138 -3.27 -25.69 -10.75
N ILE A 139 -3.08 -24.59 -10.00
CA ILE A 139 -2.75 -23.27 -10.54
C ILE A 139 -1.39 -22.88 -9.98
N PHE A 140 -0.42 -22.69 -10.87
CA PHE A 140 0.98 -22.47 -10.53
C PHE A 140 1.71 -21.83 -11.72
N GLY A 141 2.80 -21.12 -11.43
CA GLY A 141 3.82 -20.76 -12.41
C GLY A 141 5.19 -21.37 -12.06
N SER A 142 6.23 -20.86 -12.70
CA SER A 142 7.65 -21.09 -12.35
C SER A 142 8.00 -20.65 -10.92
N ASP A 143 7.28 -19.66 -10.41
CA ASP A 143 7.58 -18.89 -9.20
C ASP A 143 6.31 -18.15 -8.71
N ARG A 144 6.44 -17.45 -7.58
CA ARG A 144 5.33 -16.71 -6.94
C ARG A 144 4.73 -15.59 -7.81
N PHE A 145 5.52 -14.95 -8.67
CA PHE A 145 5.08 -13.85 -9.52
C PHE A 145 4.23 -14.41 -10.66
N GLN A 146 4.72 -15.44 -11.37
CA GLN A 146 3.96 -16.14 -12.40
C GLN A 146 2.74 -16.89 -11.79
N THR A 147 2.83 -17.48 -10.59
CA THR A 147 1.65 -18.05 -9.90
C THR A 147 0.58 -16.97 -9.67
N SER A 148 0.96 -15.76 -9.25
CA SER A 148 -0.01 -14.65 -9.08
C SER A 148 -0.69 -14.26 -10.38
N VAL A 149 0.03 -14.29 -11.51
CA VAL A 149 -0.51 -14.05 -12.86
C VAL A 149 -1.45 -15.17 -13.30
N MET A 150 -1.14 -16.43 -13.00
CA MET A 150 -2.02 -17.56 -13.33
C MET A 150 -3.33 -17.52 -12.51
N ILE A 151 -3.27 -17.12 -11.23
CA ILE A 151 -4.46 -16.84 -10.43
C ILE A 151 -5.23 -15.62 -10.99
N ALA A 152 -4.52 -14.58 -11.41
CA ALA A 152 -5.12 -13.39 -12.02
C ALA A 152 -5.75 -13.64 -13.41
N ARG A 153 -5.40 -14.74 -14.09
CA ARG A 153 -6.07 -15.22 -15.32
C ARG A 153 -7.31 -16.08 -15.03
N GLU A 154 -7.33 -16.78 -13.91
CA GLU A 154 -8.54 -17.47 -13.40
C GLU A 154 -9.57 -16.47 -12.85
N LEU A 155 -9.15 -15.27 -12.49
CA LEU A 155 -10.04 -14.15 -12.20
C LEU A 155 -10.38 -13.41 -13.49
N ASN A 156 -11.67 -13.19 -13.76
CA ASN A 156 -12.09 -12.28 -14.82
C ASN A 156 -11.84 -10.84 -14.34
N ALA A 157 -10.61 -10.35 -14.52
CA ALA A 157 -10.16 -9.07 -14.00
C ALA A 157 -11.07 -7.92 -14.45
N GLY A 158 -11.56 -7.14 -13.48
CA GLY A 158 -12.20 -5.86 -13.74
C GLY A 158 -11.16 -4.78 -14.04
N THR A 159 -11.55 -3.51 -13.91
CA THR A 159 -10.66 -2.38 -14.22
C THR A 159 -9.56 -2.12 -13.19
N LYS A 160 -9.42 -2.98 -12.17
CA LYS A 160 -8.54 -2.76 -11.02
C LYS A 160 -7.81 -4.03 -10.60
N VAL A 161 -6.58 -3.86 -10.13
CA VAL A 161 -5.77 -4.89 -9.45
C VAL A 161 -5.12 -4.32 -8.20
N ALA A 162 -4.67 -5.19 -7.30
CA ALA A 162 -3.68 -4.87 -6.28
C ALA A 162 -2.31 -5.43 -6.67
N LEU A 163 -1.24 -4.72 -6.33
CA LEU A 163 0.14 -5.14 -6.50
C LEU A 163 0.85 -5.11 -5.16
N ALA A 164 1.38 -6.24 -4.71
CA ALA A 164 2.08 -6.37 -3.43
C ALA A 164 3.49 -6.94 -3.63
N THR A 165 4.40 -6.71 -2.68
CA THR A 165 5.73 -7.34 -2.74
C THR A 165 5.60 -8.85 -2.59
N GLY A 166 6.35 -9.61 -3.40
CA GLY A 166 6.45 -11.06 -3.24
C GLY A 166 7.47 -11.50 -2.18
N ASN A 167 8.23 -10.57 -1.63
CA ASN A 167 9.37 -10.84 -0.75
C ASN A 167 8.98 -11.01 0.74
N ASP A 168 7.87 -10.39 1.17
CA ASP A 168 7.27 -10.56 2.51
C ASP A 168 5.74 -10.59 2.39
N TYR A 169 5.05 -11.15 3.38
CA TYR A 169 3.61 -11.40 3.36
C TYR A 169 2.65 -10.23 3.76
N PRO A 170 2.99 -9.26 4.65
CA PRO A 170 1.98 -8.42 5.30
C PRO A 170 1.21 -7.48 4.38
N ASP A 171 1.83 -6.98 3.32
CA ASP A 171 1.20 -6.03 2.41
C ASP A 171 0.12 -6.74 1.57
N ALA A 172 0.40 -7.95 1.06
CA ALA A 172 -0.60 -8.79 0.41
C ALA A 172 -1.74 -9.21 1.37
N LEU A 173 -1.42 -9.56 2.61
CA LEU A 173 -2.43 -9.85 3.64
C LEU A 173 -3.31 -8.63 3.97
N SER A 174 -2.73 -7.43 3.96
CA SER A 174 -3.42 -6.17 4.25
C SER A 174 -4.55 -5.87 3.26
N ILE A 175 -4.38 -6.22 1.99
CA ILE A 175 -5.41 -6.08 0.95
C ILE A 175 -6.29 -7.32 0.81
N SER A 176 -5.84 -8.51 1.23
CA SER A 176 -6.45 -9.82 0.91
C SER A 176 -7.97 -9.88 1.09
N GLY A 177 -8.52 -9.48 2.24
CA GLY A 177 -9.97 -9.53 2.48
C GLY A 177 -10.78 -8.56 1.60
N ILE A 178 -10.20 -7.40 1.26
CA ILE A 178 -10.82 -6.38 0.40
C ILE A 178 -10.73 -6.79 -1.07
N ALA A 179 -9.57 -7.25 -1.53
CA ALA A 179 -9.39 -7.80 -2.86
C ALA A 179 -10.33 -8.99 -3.09
N SER A 180 -10.43 -9.88 -2.11
CA SER A 180 -11.36 -11.02 -2.15
C SER A 180 -12.81 -10.56 -2.29
N LYS A 181 -13.25 -9.60 -1.46
CA LYS A 181 -14.59 -9.01 -1.52
C LYS A 181 -14.94 -8.40 -2.88
N LEU A 182 -13.95 -7.84 -3.57
CA LEU A 182 -14.10 -7.17 -4.86
C LEU A 182 -13.90 -8.10 -6.07
N GLY A 183 -13.45 -9.34 -5.88
CA GLY A 183 -12.96 -10.19 -6.97
C GLY A 183 -11.71 -9.64 -7.67
N MET A 184 -11.01 -8.70 -7.01
CA MET A 184 -9.86 -7.98 -7.55
C MET A 184 -8.60 -8.86 -7.48
N PRO A 185 -7.86 -9.07 -8.58
CA PRO A 185 -6.61 -9.81 -8.54
C PRO A 185 -5.57 -9.17 -7.62
N ILE A 186 -4.76 -10.01 -6.97
CA ILE A 186 -3.54 -9.62 -6.26
C ILE A 186 -2.37 -10.15 -7.09
N LEU A 187 -1.60 -9.25 -7.68
CA LEU A 187 -0.35 -9.55 -8.37
C LEU A 187 0.82 -9.37 -7.39
N LEU A 188 1.88 -10.14 -7.57
CA LEU A 188 3.11 -10.03 -6.78
C LEU A 188 4.25 -9.46 -7.64
N THR A 189 5.14 -8.67 -7.03
CA THR A 189 6.31 -8.07 -7.70
C THR A 189 7.59 -8.23 -6.88
N GLY A 190 8.75 -8.16 -7.54
CA GLY A 190 10.02 -7.86 -6.88
C GLY A 190 10.03 -6.43 -6.33
N ALA A 191 11.01 -6.13 -5.46
CA ALA A 191 11.09 -4.81 -4.82
C ALA A 191 11.49 -3.70 -5.80
N ASN A 192 12.47 -3.94 -6.68
CA ASN A 192 13.04 -2.90 -7.56
C ASN A 192 12.71 -3.13 -9.05
N SER A 193 12.24 -4.32 -9.42
CA SER A 193 11.79 -4.66 -10.76
C SER A 193 10.42 -5.36 -10.72
N LEU A 194 9.58 -5.03 -11.71
CA LEU A 194 8.36 -5.76 -12.00
C LEU A 194 8.72 -7.01 -12.79
N ASP A 195 8.14 -8.16 -12.44
CA ASP A 195 8.37 -9.40 -13.17
C ASP A 195 7.71 -9.34 -14.56
N ASN A 196 8.40 -9.87 -15.58
CA ASN A 196 7.93 -9.78 -16.98
C ASN A 196 6.56 -10.43 -17.19
N ASN A 197 6.22 -11.52 -16.47
CA ASN A 197 4.89 -12.15 -16.57
C ASN A 197 3.79 -11.21 -16.07
N VAL A 198 4.10 -10.35 -15.09
CA VAL A 198 3.18 -9.39 -14.47
C VAL A 198 3.02 -8.16 -15.35
N LEU A 199 4.13 -7.66 -15.94
CA LEU A 199 4.10 -6.60 -16.94
C LEU A 199 3.28 -7.03 -18.18
N ASP A 200 3.57 -8.22 -18.72
CA ASP A 200 2.82 -8.83 -19.84
C ASP A 200 1.33 -8.95 -19.51
N TYR A 201 0.99 -9.42 -18.30
CA TYR A 201 -0.39 -9.54 -17.87
C TYR A 201 -1.11 -8.18 -17.87
N LEU A 202 -0.50 -7.14 -17.28
CA LEU A 202 -1.07 -5.79 -17.26
C LEU A 202 -1.22 -5.20 -18.67
N TRP A 203 -0.24 -5.43 -19.55
CA TRP A 203 -0.26 -4.92 -20.93
C TRP A 203 -1.21 -5.69 -21.86
N GLN A 204 -1.47 -6.98 -21.60
CA GLN A 204 -2.49 -7.76 -22.31
C GLN A 204 -3.90 -7.38 -21.85
N HIS A 205 -4.10 -7.05 -20.58
CA HIS A 205 -5.39 -6.69 -20.00
C HIS A 205 -5.59 -5.17 -19.93
N ARG A 206 -5.60 -4.49 -21.09
CA ARG A 206 -5.76 -3.02 -21.24
C ARG A 206 -7.06 -2.44 -20.62
N GLY A 207 -7.98 -3.28 -20.16
CA GLY A 207 -9.12 -2.85 -19.33
C GLY A 207 -8.74 -2.49 -17.89
N ILE A 208 -7.56 -2.90 -17.39
CA ILE A 208 -7.04 -2.51 -16.08
C ILE A 208 -6.57 -1.05 -16.16
N THR A 209 -7.25 -0.16 -15.45
CA THR A 209 -6.96 1.28 -15.40
C THR A 209 -6.52 1.75 -14.01
N GLN A 210 -6.35 0.83 -13.06
CA GLN A 210 -5.95 1.14 -11.68
C GLN A 210 -5.13 0.00 -11.05
N THR A 211 -4.01 0.35 -10.45
CA THR A 211 -3.14 -0.55 -9.69
C THR A 211 -2.98 -0.02 -8.27
N TYR A 212 -3.58 -0.69 -7.29
CA TYR A 212 -3.37 -0.37 -5.89
C TYR A 212 -2.04 -0.99 -5.42
N ILE A 213 -1.02 -0.17 -5.27
CA ILE A 213 0.32 -0.59 -4.85
C ILE A 213 0.32 -0.68 -3.32
N ILE A 214 0.49 -1.88 -2.77
CA ILE A 214 0.41 -2.12 -1.33
C ILE A 214 1.82 -2.28 -0.78
N GLY A 215 2.21 -1.38 0.12
CA GLY A 215 3.56 -1.30 0.68
C GLY A 215 4.30 0.00 0.30
N GLY A 216 5.27 0.38 1.14
CA GLY A 216 6.11 1.56 0.92
C GLY A 216 7.15 1.37 -0.19
N ILE A 217 7.91 2.43 -0.49
CA ILE A 217 8.94 2.43 -1.56
C ILE A 217 9.97 1.31 -1.36
N GLY A 218 10.40 1.06 -0.12
CA GLY A 218 11.32 -0.04 0.22
C GLY A 218 10.75 -1.47 0.10
N ALA A 219 9.46 -1.62 -0.22
CA ALA A 219 8.82 -2.90 -0.53
C ALA A 219 8.51 -3.06 -2.04
N ILE A 220 8.19 -1.94 -2.71
CA ILE A 220 7.93 -1.80 -4.15
C ILE A 220 8.40 -0.40 -4.57
N SER A 221 9.43 -0.29 -5.40
CA SER A 221 10.08 0.99 -5.75
C SER A 221 9.18 1.96 -6.53
N SER A 222 9.59 3.24 -6.58
CA SER A 222 8.95 4.27 -7.40
C SER A 222 9.00 3.97 -8.91
N ALA A 223 10.02 3.24 -9.37
CA ALA A 223 10.15 2.84 -10.78
C ALA A 223 9.07 1.83 -11.20
N ILE A 224 8.66 0.92 -10.30
CA ILE A 224 7.51 0.02 -10.56
C ILE A 224 6.21 0.81 -10.57
N GLU A 225 6.08 1.83 -9.72
CA GLU A 225 4.90 2.70 -9.65
C GLU A 225 4.65 3.50 -10.94
N GLN A 226 5.70 3.92 -11.64
CA GLN A 226 5.61 4.65 -12.91
C GLN A 226 5.11 3.81 -14.09
N ILE A 227 5.34 2.48 -14.09
CA ILE A 227 5.06 1.61 -15.25
C ILE A 227 3.73 0.84 -15.17
N VAL A 228 3.01 0.94 -14.04
CA VAL A 228 1.74 0.24 -13.83
C VAL A 228 0.53 1.15 -14.12
N PRO A 229 -0.58 0.61 -14.66
CA PRO A 229 -1.72 1.45 -15.04
C PRO A 229 -2.42 2.04 -13.81
N GLY A 230 -2.47 3.37 -13.73
CA GLY A 230 -3.20 4.13 -12.72
C GLY A 230 -2.77 3.82 -11.28
N PRO A 231 -1.51 4.11 -10.89
CA PRO A 231 -1.01 3.80 -9.57
C PRO A 231 -1.76 4.56 -8.46
N VAL A 232 -2.05 3.86 -7.37
CA VAL A 232 -2.39 4.45 -6.06
C VAL A 232 -1.68 3.66 -4.99
N ARG A 233 -0.64 4.25 -4.38
CA ARG A 233 0.09 3.62 -3.27
C ARG A 233 -0.67 3.71 -1.95
N LEU A 234 -0.77 2.58 -1.26
CA LEU A 234 -1.37 2.40 0.05
C LEU A 234 -0.33 1.82 1.00
N SER A 235 0.23 2.65 1.87
CA SER A 235 1.39 2.33 2.69
C SER A 235 1.40 3.07 4.03
N GLY A 236 2.24 2.61 4.97
CA GLY A 236 2.61 3.35 6.18
C GLY A 236 4.03 2.99 6.63
N GLN A 237 4.46 3.46 7.81
CA GLN A 237 5.83 3.23 8.32
C GLN A 237 6.10 1.78 8.74
N ASN A 238 5.05 0.95 8.77
CA ASN A 238 5.12 -0.48 9.10
C ASN A 238 3.85 -1.20 8.60
N ARG A 239 3.90 -2.53 8.61
CA ARG A 239 2.80 -3.43 8.21
C ARG A 239 1.44 -3.15 8.85
N PHE A 240 1.40 -2.59 10.06
CA PHE A 240 0.13 -2.27 10.73
C PHE A 240 -0.46 -0.95 10.20
N GLU A 241 0.39 0.02 9.89
CA GLU A 241 -0.04 1.26 9.25
C GLU A 241 -0.40 1.06 7.77
N THR A 242 0.31 0.20 7.02
CA THR A 242 -0.13 -0.21 5.67
C THR A 242 -1.53 -0.83 5.72
N ASN A 243 -1.78 -1.73 6.68
CA ASN A 243 -3.12 -2.30 6.88
C ASN A 243 -4.19 -1.23 7.15
N ILE A 244 -3.90 -0.22 7.99
CA ILE A 244 -4.83 0.90 8.21
C ILE A 244 -4.99 1.80 6.98
N ALA A 245 -3.92 2.07 6.22
CA ALA A 245 -3.99 2.87 4.99
C ALA A 245 -4.86 2.18 3.92
N VAL A 246 -4.70 0.87 3.77
CA VAL A 246 -5.54 0.04 2.90
C VAL A 246 -7.00 0.06 3.34
N ILE A 247 -7.29 -0.23 4.61
CA ILE A 247 -8.67 -0.23 5.13
C ILE A 247 -9.31 1.17 4.96
N ARG A 248 -8.55 2.25 5.20
CA ARG A 248 -9.01 3.64 5.02
C ARG A 248 -9.45 3.93 3.59
N ASN A 249 -8.67 3.51 2.59
CA ASN A 249 -8.98 3.72 1.18
C ASN A 249 -10.28 3.01 0.74
N PHE A 250 -10.64 1.91 1.40
CA PHE A 250 -11.83 1.10 1.08
C PHE A 250 -12.95 1.20 2.12
N GLU A 251 -12.95 2.20 3.01
CA GLU A 251 -13.96 2.36 4.08
C GLU A 251 -15.41 2.30 3.60
N SER A 252 -15.70 2.83 2.40
CA SER A 252 -17.05 2.89 1.83
C SER A 252 -17.69 1.52 1.54
N ILE A 253 -16.90 0.44 1.51
CA ILE A 253 -17.38 -0.93 1.31
C ILE A 253 -17.21 -1.82 2.57
N ILE A 254 -16.82 -1.22 3.71
CA ILE A 254 -16.45 -1.92 4.95
C ILE A 254 -17.43 -1.61 6.08
N SER A 255 -17.96 -2.65 6.72
CA SER A 255 -18.76 -2.56 7.94
C SER A 255 -17.91 -2.87 9.17
N PHE A 256 -17.88 -1.95 10.14
CA PHE A 256 -17.22 -2.14 11.43
C PHE A 256 -18.13 -2.79 12.49
N ASN A 257 -19.28 -3.36 12.08
CA ASN A 257 -20.18 -4.12 12.97
C ASN A 257 -19.53 -5.43 13.45
N LYS A 258 -18.67 -6.02 12.63
CA LYS A 258 -17.76 -7.10 13.00
C LYS A 258 -16.35 -6.69 12.55
N ILE A 259 -15.32 -7.09 13.29
CA ILE A 259 -13.92 -6.78 12.99
C ILE A 259 -13.10 -8.04 13.19
N TYR A 260 -12.41 -8.49 12.14
CA TYR A 260 -11.49 -9.62 12.23
C TYR A 260 -10.11 -9.11 12.63
N VAL A 261 -9.43 -9.82 13.53
CA VAL A 261 -8.12 -9.43 14.07
C VAL A 261 -7.18 -10.63 13.95
N ALA A 262 -6.11 -10.49 13.16
CA ALA A 262 -5.10 -11.53 12.97
C ALA A 262 -3.70 -10.98 13.29
N THR A 263 -2.74 -11.88 13.56
CA THR A 263 -1.35 -11.45 13.74
C THR A 263 -0.77 -10.96 12.42
N GLY A 264 0.03 -9.89 12.47
CA GLY A 264 0.86 -9.45 11.33
C GLY A 264 2.28 -10.02 11.36
N ASN A 265 2.58 -10.97 12.26
CA ASN A 265 3.92 -11.54 12.45
C ASN A 265 4.06 -12.99 11.92
N ASP A 266 2.98 -13.51 11.34
CA ASP A 266 2.86 -14.79 10.62
C ASP A 266 1.69 -14.62 9.62
N PHE A 267 1.55 -15.52 8.66
CA PHE A 267 0.63 -15.33 7.53
C PHE A 267 -0.63 -16.19 7.60
N ALA A 268 -0.57 -17.40 8.16
CA ALA A 268 -1.57 -18.44 7.92
C ALA A 268 -2.99 -18.09 8.43
N ASP A 269 -3.10 -17.57 9.65
CA ASP A 269 -4.39 -17.22 10.28
C ASP A 269 -5.05 -16.02 9.57
N ALA A 270 -4.25 -15.08 9.09
CA ALA A 270 -4.70 -13.91 8.33
C ALA A 270 -5.13 -14.28 6.90
N LEU A 271 -4.32 -15.10 6.22
CA LEU A 271 -4.57 -15.58 4.85
C LEU A 271 -5.91 -16.33 4.75
N THR A 272 -6.15 -17.25 5.66
CA THR A 272 -7.37 -18.08 5.68
C THR A 272 -8.57 -17.28 6.19
N GLY A 273 -8.40 -16.47 7.24
CA GLY A 273 -9.46 -15.64 7.82
C GLY A 273 -9.88 -14.44 6.98
N ALA A 274 -9.08 -14.02 5.99
CA ALA A 274 -9.41 -12.97 5.04
C ALA A 274 -10.74 -13.20 4.30
N LEU A 275 -11.13 -14.47 4.10
CA LEU A 275 -12.39 -14.83 3.44
C LEU A 275 -13.61 -14.58 4.34
N LEU A 276 -13.48 -14.77 5.66
CA LEU A 276 -14.54 -14.41 6.61
C LEU A 276 -14.73 -12.89 6.67
N SER A 277 -13.63 -12.13 6.59
CA SER A 277 -13.63 -10.67 6.40
C SER A 277 -14.34 -10.28 5.10
N ALA A 278 -13.96 -10.90 3.96
CA ALA A 278 -14.52 -10.62 2.64
C ALA A 278 -16.04 -10.85 2.57
N GLY A 279 -16.48 -12.08 2.89
CA GLY A 279 -17.88 -12.51 2.80
C GLY A 279 -18.82 -11.75 3.73
N SER A 280 -18.32 -11.29 4.88
CA SER A 280 -19.09 -10.43 5.80
C SER A 280 -18.90 -8.92 5.58
N GLY A 281 -18.08 -8.51 4.61
CA GLY A 281 -17.77 -7.10 4.35
C GLY A 281 -17.11 -6.38 5.53
N SER A 282 -16.36 -7.09 6.35
CA SER A 282 -15.74 -6.60 7.59
C SER A 282 -14.23 -6.43 7.41
N PRO A 283 -13.55 -5.51 8.13
CA PRO A 283 -12.11 -5.34 8.00
C PRO A 283 -11.34 -6.54 8.58
N LEU A 284 -10.19 -6.85 7.98
CA LEU A 284 -9.15 -7.69 8.57
C LEU A 284 -8.04 -6.77 9.12
N ILE A 285 -8.03 -6.59 10.43
CA ILE A 285 -7.04 -5.78 11.15
C ILE A 285 -5.82 -6.67 11.48
N LEU A 286 -4.63 -6.22 11.09
CA LEU A 286 -3.36 -6.84 11.49
C LEU A 286 -2.87 -6.22 12.80
N VAL A 287 -2.44 -7.04 13.76
CA VAL A 287 -1.90 -6.62 15.06
C VAL A 287 -0.54 -7.25 15.36
N SER A 288 0.20 -6.63 16.28
CA SER A 288 1.44 -7.19 16.82
C SER A 288 1.15 -8.08 18.05
N LYS A 289 2.18 -8.40 18.85
CA LYS A 289 1.99 -8.96 20.20
C LYS A 289 1.28 -7.98 21.17
N THR A 290 1.21 -6.70 20.81
CA THR A 290 0.39 -5.65 21.43
C THR A 290 -0.43 -4.92 20.35
N LEU A 291 -1.47 -4.20 20.75
CA LEU A 291 -2.25 -3.35 19.83
C LEU A 291 -1.39 -2.15 19.38
N PRO A 292 -1.10 -1.97 18.07
CA PRO A 292 -0.34 -0.81 17.60
C PRO A 292 -1.11 0.49 17.85
N ILE A 293 -0.40 1.60 18.07
CA ILE A 293 -1.03 2.91 18.39
C ILE A 293 -1.89 3.40 17.22
N SER A 294 -1.36 3.32 16.00
CA SER A 294 -2.09 3.65 14.76
C SER A 294 -3.37 2.83 14.59
N THR A 295 -3.33 1.52 14.87
CA THR A 295 -4.50 0.64 14.90
C THR A 295 -5.48 1.03 16.01
N SER A 296 -4.99 1.32 17.22
CA SER A 296 -5.79 1.74 18.38
C SER A 296 -6.55 3.03 18.09
N ASP A 297 -5.88 4.06 17.56
CA ASP A 297 -6.48 5.35 17.24
C ASP A 297 -7.46 5.25 16.06
N TYR A 298 -7.14 4.44 15.05
CA TYR A 298 -8.09 4.18 13.96
C TYR A 298 -9.37 3.50 14.47
N LEU A 299 -9.25 2.44 15.28
CA LEU A 299 -10.40 1.71 15.84
C LEU A 299 -11.30 2.62 16.70
N LYS A 300 -10.74 3.57 17.46
CA LYS A 300 -11.52 4.56 18.22
C LYS A 300 -12.44 5.42 17.33
N THR A 301 -12.12 5.59 16.05
CA THR A 301 -12.93 6.39 15.10
C THR A 301 -13.98 5.58 14.32
N LYS A 302 -13.89 4.24 14.31
CA LYS A 302 -14.73 3.36 13.46
C LYS A 302 -15.55 2.33 14.22
N MET A 303 -15.09 1.88 15.39
CA MET A 303 -15.84 0.96 16.24
C MET A 303 -17.09 1.62 16.81
N THR A 304 -18.03 0.79 17.24
CA THR A 304 -19.14 1.17 18.12
C THR A 304 -19.14 0.25 19.34
N ASN A 305 -19.91 0.61 20.37
CA ASN A 305 -20.12 -0.24 21.55
C ASN A 305 -20.73 -1.62 21.20
N ALA A 306 -21.31 -1.78 20.00
CA ALA A 306 -21.88 -3.03 19.48
C ALA A 306 -20.95 -3.83 18.55
N SER A 307 -19.76 -3.31 18.22
CA SER A 307 -18.82 -3.98 17.30
C SER A 307 -18.30 -5.30 17.90
N ILE A 308 -18.53 -6.41 17.19
CA ILE A 308 -18.07 -7.76 17.55
C ILE A 308 -16.63 -7.95 17.06
N VAL A 309 -15.70 -8.33 17.94
CA VAL A 309 -14.33 -8.67 17.54
C VAL A 309 -14.20 -10.17 17.34
N VAL A 310 -13.57 -10.58 16.24
CA VAL A 310 -13.26 -11.98 15.94
C VAL A 310 -11.74 -12.12 15.80
N LEU A 311 -11.12 -12.73 16.82
CA LEU A 311 -9.70 -13.06 16.80
C LEU A 311 -9.48 -14.29 15.93
N LEU A 312 -8.52 -14.20 15.01
CA LEU A 312 -8.04 -15.28 14.17
C LEU A 312 -6.69 -15.73 14.73
N GLY A 313 -6.58 -17.02 15.06
CA GLY A 313 -5.36 -17.59 15.63
C GLY A 313 -5.34 -17.69 17.16
N GLY A 314 -4.47 -18.57 17.65
CA GLY A 314 -4.32 -18.87 19.07
C GLY A 314 -3.74 -17.70 19.88
N GLY A 315 -3.68 -17.86 21.21
CA GLY A 315 -3.17 -16.82 22.12
C GLY A 315 -1.74 -16.36 21.83
N ALA A 316 -0.91 -17.22 21.21
CA ALA A 316 0.45 -16.87 20.79
C ALA A 316 0.52 -16.00 19.52
N ALA A 317 -0.51 -16.07 18.65
CA ALA A 317 -0.64 -15.23 17.46
C ALA A 317 -1.25 -13.87 17.83
N VAL A 318 -2.38 -13.88 18.55
CA VAL A 318 -3.09 -12.68 19.03
C VAL A 318 -3.27 -12.76 20.55
N ASN A 319 -2.44 -12.01 21.27
CA ASN A 319 -2.35 -12.02 22.74
C ASN A 319 -3.63 -11.56 23.45
N GLU A 320 -3.82 -12.08 24.66
CA GLU A 320 -4.88 -11.69 25.60
C GLU A 320 -4.81 -10.21 26.08
N SER A 321 -3.74 -9.48 25.78
CA SER A 321 -3.66 -8.02 25.95
C SER A 321 -4.44 -7.29 24.86
N VAL A 322 -4.23 -7.67 23.59
CA VAL A 322 -4.81 -6.99 22.42
C VAL A 322 -6.34 -6.94 22.49
N ILE A 323 -6.97 -8.06 22.84
CA ILE A 323 -8.43 -8.12 23.05
C ILE A 323 -8.90 -7.23 24.21
N LYS A 324 -8.13 -7.12 25.29
CA LYS A 324 -8.47 -6.22 26.42
C LYS A 324 -8.31 -4.76 26.03
N ASP A 325 -7.32 -4.42 25.22
CA ASP A 325 -7.12 -3.07 24.69
C ASP A 325 -8.28 -2.69 23.74
N ILE A 326 -8.67 -3.57 22.82
CA ILE A 326 -9.81 -3.36 21.90
C ILE A 326 -11.15 -3.31 22.67
N ALA A 327 -11.36 -4.18 23.65
CA ALA A 327 -12.55 -4.13 24.51
C ALA A 327 -12.58 -2.85 25.36
N SER A 328 -11.43 -2.34 25.80
CA SER A 328 -11.32 -1.05 26.49
C SER A 328 -11.67 0.12 25.58
N ILE A 329 -11.23 0.11 24.30
CA ILE A 329 -11.70 1.07 23.28
C ILE A 329 -13.22 1.00 23.18
N ARG A 330 -13.77 -0.18 22.87
CA ARG A 330 -15.23 -0.39 22.70
C ARG A 330 -16.06 0.10 23.88
N ASN A 331 -15.60 -0.17 25.11
CA ASN A 331 -16.32 0.19 26.34
C ASN A 331 -16.23 1.68 26.71
N ASN A 332 -15.34 2.45 26.07
CA ASN A 332 -15.13 3.88 26.30
C ASN A 332 -15.61 4.78 25.14
N ILE A 333 -16.11 4.21 24.04
CA ILE A 333 -16.84 4.98 23.02
C ILE A 333 -18.05 5.66 23.67
N GLY A 334 -18.19 6.97 23.42
CA GLY A 334 -19.17 7.84 24.08
C GLY A 334 -18.78 8.33 25.48
N LYS A 335 -17.61 7.95 26.02
CA LYS A 335 -17.14 8.31 27.38
C LYS A 335 -15.84 9.12 27.38
N LEU A 336 -15.75 10.16 26.54
CA LEU A 336 -14.70 11.18 26.69
C LEU A 336 -15.17 12.24 27.71
N PRO A 337 -14.32 12.68 28.66
CA PRO A 337 -14.67 13.77 29.56
C PRO A 337 -14.85 15.09 28.78
N THR A 338 -15.91 15.82 29.06
CA THR A 338 -15.95 17.25 28.73
C THR A 338 -14.87 17.97 29.54
N GLY A 339 -13.94 18.63 28.86
CA GLY A 339 -12.73 19.21 29.45
C GLY A 339 -12.98 20.44 30.33
N ASN A 340 -13.60 20.23 31.50
CA ASN A 340 -13.89 21.26 32.48
C ASN A 340 -12.61 21.62 33.27
N SER A 341 -11.77 22.48 32.70
CA SER A 341 -10.57 23.00 33.38
C SER A 341 -10.97 23.85 34.58
N GLY A 342 -10.36 23.58 35.74
CA GLY A 342 -10.79 24.12 37.02
C GLY A 342 -10.64 25.64 37.14
N ASN A 343 -11.68 26.32 37.61
CA ASN A 343 -11.62 27.73 37.96
C ASN A 343 -10.69 27.95 39.18
N SER A 344 -9.62 28.71 38.99
CA SER A 344 -8.78 29.25 40.08
C SER A 344 -8.35 30.66 39.70
N GLY A 345 -8.74 31.64 40.52
CA GLY A 345 -8.64 33.06 40.17
C GLY A 345 -7.24 33.66 40.33
N GLY A 346 -6.83 34.48 39.35
CA GLY A 346 -5.62 35.28 39.40
C GLY A 346 -5.65 36.38 38.35
N GLY A 347 -5.91 37.63 38.76
CA GLY A 347 -6.06 38.75 37.82
C GLY A 347 -4.71 39.25 37.29
N GLY A 348 -4.47 39.09 35.99
CA GLY A 348 -3.26 39.56 35.30
C GLY A 348 -3.57 40.28 33.99
N ARG A 349 -2.81 41.34 33.67
CA ARG A 349 -3.00 42.16 32.46
C ARG A 349 -2.83 41.32 31.18
N ARG A 350 -3.84 41.32 30.30
CA ARG A 350 -3.74 40.75 28.94
C ARG A 350 -2.78 41.58 28.09
N GLY A 351 -1.52 41.17 28.01
CA GLY A 351 -0.75 41.35 26.79
C GLY A 351 -1.29 40.39 25.72
N SER A 352 -1.44 40.85 24.48
CA SER A 352 -1.72 39.93 23.36
C SER A 352 -0.48 39.08 23.10
N THR A 353 -0.62 37.76 23.11
CA THR A 353 0.46 36.85 22.70
C THR A 353 0.92 37.23 21.29
N MET A 354 2.22 37.47 21.12
CA MET A 354 2.82 37.80 19.84
C MET A 354 3.67 36.61 19.40
N TYR A 355 3.45 36.16 18.17
CA TYR A 355 4.28 35.14 17.51
C TYR A 355 5.24 35.80 16.53
N GLN A 356 6.37 35.14 16.31
CA GLN A 356 7.35 35.55 15.30
C GLN A 356 7.06 34.78 14.01
N VAL A 357 7.11 35.50 12.88
CA VAL A 357 7.01 34.93 11.54
C VAL A 357 8.34 35.19 10.81
N THR A 358 9.04 34.13 10.44
CA THR A 358 10.37 34.17 9.81
C THR A 358 10.28 33.78 8.35
N PHE A 359 10.93 34.54 7.48
CA PHE A 359 11.13 34.17 6.06
C PHE A 359 12.49 33.52 5.93
N ASN A 360 12.55 32.38 5.25
CA ASN A 360 13.77 31.58 5.09
C ASN A 360 13.83 30.95 3.69
N THR A 361 14.95 30.31 3.38
CA THR A 361 15.10 29.39 2.25
C THR A 361 15.36 27.98 2.75
N THR A 362 15.27 26.99 1.85
CA THR A 362 15.83 25.66 2.08
C THR A 362 17.37 25.74 2.05
N PRO A 363 18.10 24.74 2.59
CA PRO A 363 19.57 24.75 2.55
C PRO A 363 20.17 24.90 1.15
N ALA A 364 19.50 24.33 0.13
CA ALA A 364 19.89 24.41 -1.28
C ALA A 364 19.87 25.84 -1.84
N PHE A 365 19.01 26.72 -1.31
CA PHE A 365 18.86 28.11 -1.75
C PHE A 365 19.40 29.12 -0.71
N SER A 366 20.41 28.72 0.06
CA SER A 366 21.00 29.53 1.15
C SER A 366 21.73 30.80 0.68
N GLU A 367 22.09 30.92 -0.60
CA GLU A 367 22.69 32.13 -1.19
C GLU A 367 21.66 33.16 -1.70
N ALA A 368 20.36 32.92 -1.53
CA ALA A 368 19.31 33.82 -2.02
C ALA A 368 19.38 35.23 -1.41
N GLN A 369 19.34 36.23 -2.27
CA GLN A 369 19.45 37.64 -1.91
C GLN A 369 18.07 38.30 -1.78
N ASN A 370 18.04 39.50 -1.17
CA ASN A 370 16.83 40.31 -0.97
C ASN A 370 15.74 39.64 -0.09
N MET A 371 16.12 38.72 0.80
CA MET A 371 15.20 38.02 1.69
C MET A 371 14.45 38.98 2.67
N PRO A 372 13.14 38.76 2.92
CA PRO A 372 12.35 39.65 3.79
C PRO A 372 12.71 39.57 5.27
N ALA A 373 12.64 40.70 5.97
CA ALA A 373 12.83 40.75 7.42
C ALA A 373 11.68 40.06 8.20
N ALA A 374 12.02 39.39 9.30
CA ALA A 374 11.06 38.70 10.16
C ALA A 374 10.01 39.65 10.78
N GLN A 375 8.78 39.16 10.90
CA GLN A 375 7.61 39.91 11.38
C GLN A 375 7.19 39.44 12.79
N ARG A 376 6.42 40.30 13.49
CA ARG A 376 5.79 39.97 14.78
C ARG A 376 4.28 40.14 14.66
N VAL A 377 3.55 39.04 14.73
CA VAL A 377 2.09 38.97 14.48
C VAL A 377 1.37 38.64 15.79
N ALA A 378 0.24 39.27 16.07
CA ALA A 378 -0.57 38.94 17.23
C ALA A 378 -1.32 37.60 17.03
N ALA A 379 -1.55 36.85 18.11
CA ALA A 379 -2.29 35.59 18.06
C ALA A 379 -3.66 35.75 17.38
N GLY A 380 -3.88 35.01 16.29
CA GLY A 380 -5.09 35.10 15.46
C GLY A 380 -5.06 36.17 14.35
N GLY A 381 -3.97 36.96 14.26
CA GLY A 381 -3.69 37.89 13.17
C GLY A 381 -2.99 37.23 11.97
N GLN A 382 -2.64 38.04 10.96
CA GLN A 382 -2.08 37.59 9.68
C GLN A 382 -0.66 38.15 9.46
N ALA A 383 0.16 37.44 8.68
CA ALA A 383 1.43 37.95 8.20
C ALA A 383 1.23 38.86 6.97
N LYS A 384 2.12 39.83 6.76
CA LYS A 384 2.10 40.68 5.56
C LYS A 384 2.96 40.06 4.46
N SER A 385 2.45 39.95 3.23
CA SER A 385 3.26 39.55 2.08
C SER A 385 4.39 40.58 1.80
N PRO A 386 5.61 40.13 1.42
CA PRO A 386 6.71 41.01 1.00
C PRO A 386 6.35 41.91 -0.19
N SER A 387 6.99 43.07 -0.28
CA SER A 387 6.80 44.03 -1.39
C SER A 387 7.74 43.81 -2.59
N SER A 388 8.61 42.79 -2.50
CA SER A 388 9.60 42.42 -3.51
C SER A 388 9.89 40.93 -3.35
N ALA A 389 10.05 40.21 -4.47
CA ALA A 389 10.53 38.83 -4.45
C ALA A 389 12.02 38.77 -4.02
N PRO A 390 12.44 37.68 -3.34
CA PRO A 390 13.86 37.37 -3.20
C PRO A 390 14.44 36.91 -4.56
N THR A 391 15.77 36.87 -4.67
CA THR A 391 16.46 36.67 -5.96
C THR A 391 17.64 35.72 -5.82
N LEU A 392 17.74 34.73 -6.71
CA LEU A 392 18.84 33.76 -6.78
C LEU A 392 19.33 33.68 -8.24
N ALA A 393 20.64 33.60 -8.46
CA ALA A 393 21.21 33.65 -9.81
C ALA A 393 21.02 32.32 -10.54
N GLY A 394 20.44 32.33 -11.73
CA GLY A 394 20.08 31.11 -12.48
C GLY A 394 18.78 30.44 -12.03
N TYR A 395 17.95 31.13 -11.23
CA TYR A 395 16.67 30.61 -10.74
C TYR A 395 15.56 31.69 -10.76
N LEU A 396 14.33 31.24 -11.04
CA LEU A 396 13.10 32.02 -10.91
C LEU A 396 12.49 31.81 -9.51
N PHE A 397 12.06 32.88 -8.85
CA PHE A 397 11.26 32.78 -7.62
C PHE A 397 9.81 32.40 -7.97
N VAL A 398 9.26 31.39 -7.28
CA VAL A 398 7.89 30.91 -7.48
C VAL A 398 6.94 31.59 -6.49
N ASP A 399 6.88 31.10 -5.24
CA ASP A 399 6.09 31.69 -4.15
C ASP A 399 6.59 31.21 -2.77
N TRP A 400 5.83 31.50 -1.73
CA TRP A 400 6.08 31.21 -0.32
C TRP A 400 5.34 29.94 0.16
N TYR A 401 6.01 29.09 0.94
CA TYR A 401 5.54 27.79 1.42
C TYR A 401 5.59 27.67 2.94
N THR A 402 4.80 26.76 3.52
CA THR A 402 4.62 26.61 4.98
C THR A 402 5.69 25.74 5.66
N ASP A 403 6.45 25.03 4.84
CA ASP A 403 7.22 23.83 5.14
C ASP A 403 8.54 23.86 4.37
N GLU A 404 9.58 23.20 4.89
CA GLU A 404 10.94 23.23 4.33
C GLU A 404 11.06 22.35 3.07
N GLU A 405 10.12 21.42 2.93
CA GLU A 405 9.91 20.52 1.81
C GLU A 405 9.17 21.21 0.62
N LEU A 406 8.78 22.49 0.76
CA LEU A 406 8.16 23.31 -0.29
C LEU A 406 6.89 22.70 -0.94
N THR A 407 6.10 21.96 -0.17
CA THR A 407 4.89 21.25 -0.64
C THR A 407 3.60 22.04 -0.47
N THR A 408 3.46 22.85 0.60
CA THR A 408 2.20 23.50 0.95
C THR A 408 2.32 25.03 0.85
N LEU A 409 1.57 25.63 -0.07
CA LEU A 409 1.58 27.09 -0.33
C LEU A 409 1.13 27.92 0.88
N PHE A 410 1.91 28.91 1.29
CA PHE A 410 1.60 29.81 2.40
C PHE A 410 0.60 30.91 2.00
N ASN A 411 -0.68 30.67 2.28
CA ASN A 411 -1.69 31.71 2.14
C ASN A 411 -1.54 32.77 3.25
N PHE A 412 -1.12 33.99 2.90
CA PHE A 412 -0.96 35.12 3.84
C PHE A 412 -2.24 35.54 4.59
N ASN A 413 -3.42 35.09 4.16
CA ASN A 413 -4.67 35.28 4.91
C ASN A 413 -4.82 34.32 6.11
N THR A 414 -3.90 33.37 6.31
CA THR A 414 -3.90 32.40 7.40
C THR A 414 -3.68 33.08 8.75
N LYS A 415 -4.38 32.60 9.79
CA LYS A 415 -4.28 33.13 11.15
C LYS A 415 -3.11 32.49 11.90
N ILE A 416 -2.15 33.31 12.31
CA ILE A 416 -0.97 32.89 13.06
C ILE A 416 -1.34 32.55 14.51
N THR A 417 -1.20 31.28 14.89
CA THR A 417 -1.53 30.74 16.22
C THR A 417 -0.33 30.13 16.96
N ALA A 418 0.83 30.08 16.32
CA ALA A 418 2.13 29.69 16.86
C ALA A 418 3.22 30.54 16.17
N ALA A 419 4.50 30.35 16.53
CA ALA A 419 5.59 30.83 15.68
C ALA A 419 5.59 30.07 14.34
N THR A 420 6.01 30.71 13.25
CA THR A 420 5.89 30.16 11.89
C THR A 420 7.10 30.56 11.05
N THR A 421 7.75 29.59 10.41
CA THR A 421 8.69 29.86 9.30
C THR A 421 7.93 29.75 7.99
N ILE A 422 8.33 30.55 7.01
CA ILE A 422 7.79 30.58 5.65
C ILE A 422 8.98 30.49 4.71
N TYR A 423 8.95 29.55 3.77
CA TYR A 423 10.09 29.20 2.91
C TYR A 423 9.87 29.70 1.47
N ALA A 424 10.91 30.23 0.83
CA ALA A 424 10.86 30.64 -0.57
C ALA A 424 11.19 29.45 -1.50
N LYS A 425 10.32 29.19 -2.50
CA LYS A 425 10.62 28.26 -3.60
C LYS A 425 11.29 28.96 -4.78
N PHE A 426 12.30 28.31 -5.34
CA PHE A 426 13.03 28.70 -6.53
C PHE A 426 13.10 27.53 -7.52
N VAL A 427 13.04 27.79 -8.82
CA VAL A 427 13.18 26.79 -9.89
C VAL A 427 14.20 27.24 -10.95
N PRO A 428 14.92 26.35 -11.65
CA PRO A 428 15.99 26.71 -12.57
C PRO A 428 15.52 27.63 -13.71
N ASP A 429 16.35 28.61 -14.06
CA ASP A 429 16.16 29.50 -15.20
C ASP A 429 16.98 29.01 -16.41
N PHE A 430 16.28 28.41 -17.37
CA PHE A 430 16.86 27.85 -18.61
C PHE A 430 16.97 28.88 -19.75
N THR A 431 16.64 30.17 -19.53
CA THR A 431 16.71 31.21 -20.59
C THR A 431 18.12 31.46 -21.13
N GLY A 432 19.16 30.96 -20.48
CA GLY A 432 20.55 30.99 -20.96
C GLY A 432 21.00 29.79 -21.82
N TRP A 433 20.15 28.78 -22.05
CA TRP A 433 20.52 27.56 -22.79
C TRP A 433 20.53 27.79 -24.31
N SER A 434 21.44 27.14 -25.05
CA SER A 434 21.38 27.12 -26.53
C SER A 434 22.12 25.93 -27.14
N GLY A 435 21.69 25.50 -28.32
CA GLY A 435 22.34 24.41 -29.08
C GLY A 435 21.44 23.71 -30.09
N THR A 436 21.93 22.61 -30.66
CA THR A 436 21.20 21.72 -31.59
C THR A 436 21.40 20.26 -31.18
N TRP A 437 20.33 19.47 -31.14
CA TRP A 437 20.32 18.05 -30.78
C TRP A 437 19.58 17.23 -31.82
N ASN A 438 20.13 16.09 -32.25
CA ASN A 438 19.49 15.17 -33.18
C ASN A 438 18.76 14.05 -32.44
N ALA A 439 17.57 13.68 -32.91
CA ALA A 439 16.83 12.54 -32.39
C ALA A 439 17.55 11.22 -32.72
N MET A 440 17.54 10.26 -31.79
CA MET A 440 18.18 8.95 -31.97
C MET A 440 17.61 8.18 -33.19
N THR A 441 16.33 8.40 -33.53
CA THR A 441 15.67 7.90 -34.74
C THR A 441 16.38 8.33 -36.04
N SER A 442 17.00 9.51 -36.05
CA SER A 442 17.73 10.05 -37.20
C SER A 442 19.06 9.34 -37.49
N TYR A 443 19.49 8.43 -36.61
CA TYR A 443 20.69 7.60 -36.75
C TYR A 443 20.38 6.12 -37.06
N PHE A 444 19.10 5.73 -37.20
CA PHE A 444 18.73 4.32 -37.43
C PHE A 444 19.32 3.73 -38.73
N ASP A 445 19.55 4.56 -39.74
CA ASP A 445 20.18 4.19 -41.01
C ASP A 445 21.65 4.66 -41.11
N ASP A 446 22.26 5.05 -39.99
CA ASP A 446 23.69 5.37 -39.94
C ASP A 446 24.52 4.09 -40.20
N PRO A 447 25.48 4.11 -41.16
CA PRO A 447 26.34 2.96 -41.45
C PRO A 447 27.07 2.38 -40.23
N GLU A 448 27.43 3.20 -39.24
CA GLU A 448 28.17 2.76 -38.05
C GLU A 448 27.29 1.97 -37.06
N LEU A 449 25.96 2.12 -37.11
CA LEU A 449 25.02 1.45 -36.21
C LEU A 449 24.37 0.18 -36.79
N GLN A 450 24.56 -0.13 -38.08
CA GLN A 450 23.88 -1.27 -38.72
C GLN A 450 24.28 -2.63 -38.13
N GLU A 451 25.52 -2.78 -37.64
CA GLU A 451 25.93 -4.00 -36.93
C GLU A 451 25.21 -4.13 -35.57
N VAL A 452 25.07 -3.02 -34.82
CA VAL A 452 24.39 -3.00 -33.52
C VAL A 452 22.92 -3.40 -33.65
N PHE A 453 22.21 -2.83 -34.64
CA PHE A 453 20.82 -3.23 -34.92
C PHE A 453 20.72 -4.68 -35.40
N SER A 454 21.71 -5.19 -36.14
CA SER A 454 21.73 -6.60 -36.59
C SER A 454 21.88 -7.57 -35.41
N GLN A 455 22.83 -7.31 -34.51
CA GLN A 455 23.04 -8.11 -33.29
C GLN A 455 21.81 -8.05 -32.36
N GLY A 456 21.23 -6.86 -32.17
CA GLY A 456 20.01 -6.69 -31.37
C GLY A 456 18.81 -7.45 -31.95
N ALA A 457 18.68 -7.50 -33.28
CA ALA A 457 17.58 -8.19 -33.95
C ALA A 457 17.66 -9.71 -33.78
N GLU A 458 18.87 -10.28 -33.83
CA GLU A 458 19.12 -11.69 -33.52
C GLU A 458 18.75 -12.03 -32.07
N VAL A 459 19.24 -11.24 -31.09
CA VAL A 459 18.91 -11.41 -29.66
C VAL A 459 17.39 -11.33 -29.41
N CYS A 460 16.71 -10.37 -30.04
CA CYS A 460 15.27 -10.19 -29.93
C CYS A 460 14.43 -11.11 -30.84
N SER A 461 15.07 -12.02 -31.60
CA SER A 461 14.42 -12.98 -32.52
C SER A 461 13.43 -12.33 -33.51
N MET A 462 13.78 -11.16 -34.04
CA MET A 462 12.97 -10.35 -34.96
C MET A 462 13.82 -9.80 -36.11
N SER A 463 13.22 -9.10 -37.08
CA SER A 463 13.99 -8.39 -38.10
C SER A 463 14.55 -7.06 -37.61
N VAL A 464 15.60 -6.55 -38.26
CA VAL A 464 16.15 -5.20 -38.01
C VAL A 464 15.08 -4.13 -38.14
N GLU A 465 14.18 -4.25 -39.12
CA GLU A 465 13.09 -3.28 -39.33
C GLU A 465 12.00 -3.38 -38.25
N GLN A 466 11.73 -4.56 -37.70
CA GLN A 466 10.87 -4.72 -36.52
C GLN A 466 11.52 -4.10 -35.28
N LEU A 467 12.83 -4.27 -35.10
CA LEU A 467 13.59 -3.67 -34.01
C LEU A 467 13.62 -2.13 -34.11
N LYS A 468 13.94 -1.57 -35.29
CA LYS A 468 13.86 -0.12 -35.57
C LYS A 468 12.45 0.41 -35.31
N THR A 469 11.41 -0.26 -35.79
CA THR A 469 10.01 0.13 -35.56
C THR A 469 9.67 0.15 -34.07
N MET A 470 10.05 -0.90 -33.33
CA MET A 470 9.84 -1.00 -31.88
C MET A 470 10.61 0.07 -31.11
N TYR A 471 11.86 0.34 -31.48
CA TYR A 471 12.71 1.31 -30.80
C TYR A 471 12.32 2.77 -31.13
N GLY A 472 11.88 3.05 -32.36
CA GLY A 472 11.26 4.33 -32.72
C GLY A 472 9.97 4.59 -31.95
N ALA A 473 9.09 3.58 -31.85
CA ALA A 473 7.88 3.64 -31.04
C ALA A 473 8.13 3.74 -29.52
N LEU A 474 9.33 3.35 -29.04
CA LEU A 474 9.77 3.53 -27.66
C LEU A 474 10.29 4.95 -27.39
N ILE A 475 10.98 5.56 -28.36
CA ILE A 475 11.51 6.94 -28.24
C ILE A 475 10.41 7.98 -28.40
N GLY A 476 9.44 7.76 -29.31
CA GLY A 476 8.23 8.61 -29.41
C GLY A 476 8.48 10.06 -29.81
N THR A 477 9.43 10.32 -30.72
CA THR A 477 9.67 11.65 -31.31
C THR A 477 9.35 11.67 -32.79
N ASP A 478 8.44 12.55 -33.18
CA ASP A 478 8.11 12.86 -34.58
C ASP A 478 9.03 13.96 -35.15
N SER A 479 9.80 14.64 -34.28
CA SER A 479 10.89 15.54 -34.68
C SER A 479 12.22 14.80 -34.91
N ALA A 480 13.00 15.26 -35.88
CA ALA A 480 14.31 14.70 -36.24
C ALA A 480 15.48 15.45 -35.58
N SER A 481 15.32 16.75 -35.30
CA SER A 481 16.22 17.50 -34.43
C SER A 481 15.52 18.64 -33.67
N LEU A 482 16.17 19.10 -32.59
CA LEU A 482 15.76 20.24 -31.78
C LEU A 482 16.81 21.34 -31.88
N VAL A 483 16.38 22.60 -31.97
CA VAL A 483 17.25 23.78 -31.77
C VAL A 483 16.70 24.59 -30.61
N ILE A 484 17.52 24.84 -29.58
CA ILE A 484 17.16 25.58 -28.37
C ILE A 484 17.84 26.96 -28.38
N ASP A 485 17.09 27.99 -28.00
CA ASP A 485 17.55 29.37 -27.80
C ASP A 485 16.77 29.97 -26.62
N GLY A 486 17.32 29.82 -25.41
CA GLY A 486 16.67 30.10 -24.14
C GLY A 486 15.39 29.28 -23.96
N ASN A 487 14.27 29.96 -23.74
CA ASN A 487 12.95 29.33 -23.65
C ASN A 487 12.25 29.15 -25.00
N ILE A 488 12.95 29.35 -26.13
CA ILE A 488 12.44 29.11 -27.48
C ILE A 488 13.03 27.81 -28.00
N ILE A 489 12.18 26.84 -28.38
CA ILE A 489 12.60 25.57 -28.98
C ILE A 489 12.00 25.45 -30.38
N LYS A 490 12.81 24.91 -31.31
CA LYS A 490 12.41 24.59 -32.68
C LYS A 490 12.43 23.08 -32.87
N PHE A 491 11.31 22.51 -33.28
CA PHE A 491 11.14 21.08 -33.56
C PHE A 491 11.28 20.88 -35.06
N CYS A 492 12.45 20.42 -35.50
CA CYS A 492 12.86 20.37 -36.90
C CYS A 492 12.61 18.98 -37.52
N SER A 493 12.09 18.95 -38.76
CA SER A 493 11.74 17.74 -39.50
C SER A 493 12.94 17.01 -40.13
N GLU A 494 14.12 17.64 -40.16
CA GLU A 494 15.38 17.01 -40.56
C GLU A 494 16.42 17.16 -39.43
N LYS A 495 17.55 16.46 -39.57
CA LYS A 495 18.68 16.56 -38.63
C LYS A 495 19.38 17.92 -38.73
N ASP A 496 20.27 18.18 -37.77
CA ASP A 496 21.18 19.33 -37.71
C ASP A 496 20.46 20.70 -37.74
N GLY A 497 19.19 20.74 -37.32
CA GLY A 497 18.33 21.92 -37.30
C GLY A 497 17.67 22.27 -38.64
N ALA A 498 17.70 21.38 -39.63
CA ALA A 498 17.21 21.62 -40.99
C ALA A 498 15.72 21.26 -41.21
N GLY A 499 15.23 21.46 -42.43
CA GLY A 499 13.87 21.13 -42.85
C GLY A 499 12.82 22.17 -42.44
N SER A 500 11.56 21.74 -42.35
CA SER A 500 10.47 22.52 -41.74
C SER A 500 10.54 22.42 -40.21
N ALA A 501 10.16 23.49 -39.50
CA ALA A 501 10.16 23.48 -38.04
C ALA A 501 8.95 24.21 -37.43
N GLU A 502 8.37 23.63 -36.38
CA GLU A 502 7.52 24.37 -35.44
C GLU A 502 8.43 25.11 -34.44
N THR A 503 8.06 26.32 -34.00
CA THR A 503 8.82 27.13 -33.05
C THR A 503 7.92 27.57 -31.91
N ILE A 504 8.27 27.19 -30.68
CA ILE A 504 7.44 27.38 -29.49
C ILE A 504 8.24 28.10 -28.41
N THR A 505 7.61 29.08 -27.76
CA THR A 505 8.15 29.76 -26.57
C THR A 505 7.51 29.17 -25.32
N TYR A 506 8.31 28.67 -24.40
CA TYR A 506 7.86 27.95 -23.20
C TYR A 506 7.83 28.83 -21.95
N THR A 507 6.88 28.56 -21.06
CA THR A 507 6.72 29.21 -19.74
C THR A 507 6.59 28.14 -18.66
N TYR A 508 7.26 28.31 -17.51
CA TYR A 508 7.21 27.36 -16.40
C TYR A 508 5.79 27.19 -15.83
N VAL A 509 5.43 25.95 -15.49
CA VAL A 509 4.12 25.54 -14.96
C VAL A 509 4.28 24.98 -13.54
N ASP A 510 4.96 23.85 -13.40
CA ASP A 510 5.05 23.09 -12.14
C ASP A 510 6.34 22.25 -12.06
N GLU A 511 6.64 21.74 -10.87
CA GLU A 511 7.85 20.97 -10.56
C GLU A 511 7.47 19.61 -9.96
N TYR A 512 8.06 18.55 -10.50
CA TYR A 512 7.81 17.18 -10.11
C TYR A 512 9.10 16.52 -9.63
N THR A 513 9.23 16.38 -8.31
CA THR A 513 10.33 15.65 -7.67
C THR A 513 10.02 14.16 -7.58
N LEU A 514 10.78 13.34 -8.29
CA LEU A 514 10.84 11.90 -8.08
C LEU A 514 11.94 11.57 -7.06
N VAL A 515 11.54 11.32 -5.81
CA VAL A 515 12.45 10.79 -4.79
C VAL A 515 12.67 9.30 -5.05
N SER A 516 13.92 8.92 -5.33
CA SER A 516 14.38 7.54 -5.45
C SER A 516 15.62 7.32 -4.56
N ASP A 517 16.55 6.43 -4.93
CA ASP A 517 17.87 6.37 -4.29
C ASP A 517 18.72 7.63 -4.60
N GLU A 518 18.40 8.32 -5.71
CA GLU A 518 18.80 9.71 -6.01
C GLU A 518 17.53 10.59 -6.18
N GLU A 519 17.65 11.90 -5.96
CA GLU A 519 16.56 12.85 -6.19
C GLU A 519 16.58 13.33 -7.65
N LEU A 520 15.52 13.02 -8.40
CA LEU A 520 15.39 13.38 -9.81
C LEU A 520 14.20 14.32 -9.99
N VAL A 521 14.49 15.60 -10.18
CA VAL A 521 13.48 16.65 -10.39
C VAL A 521 13.30 16.91 -11.88
N TRP A 522 12.06 16.95 -12.35
CA TRP A 522 11.73 17.52 -13.66
C TRP A 522 10.75 18.69 -13.55
N TYR A 523 10.93 19.67 -14.43
CA TYR A 523 10.17 20.91 -14.48
C TYR A 523 9.30 20.90 -15.73
N GLU A 524 8.01 21.18 -15.58
CA GLU A 524 7.05 21.29 -16.69
C GLU A 524 6.95 22.73 -17.19
N PHE A 525 6.86 22.88 -18.51
CA PHE A 525 6.68 24.15 -19.18
C PHE A 525 5.55 24.04 -20.23
N GLU A 526 4.65 25.02 -20.27
CA GLU A 526 3.58 25.15 -21.27
C GLU A 526 4.05 26.07 -22.40
N GLY A 527 3.82 25.62 -23.64
CA GLY A 527 4.17 26.31 -24.86
C GLY A 527 3.17 27.40 -25.24
N SER A 528 3.66 28.41 -25.96
CA SER A 528 2.89 29.54 -26.50
C SER A 528 1.81 29.17 -27.54
N THR A 529 1.70 27.89 -27.91
CA THR A 529 0.79 27.36 -28.94
C THR A 529 0.10 26.09 -28.44
N ASP A 530 -1.21 25.98 -28.67
CA ASP A 530 -1.91 24.70 -28.54
C ASP A 530 -1.52 23.80 -29.73
N GLY A 531 -0.85 22.68 -29.47
CA GLY A 531 -0.29 21.81 -30.51
C GLY A 531 0.29 20.52 -29.96
N GLU A 532 1.01 19.79 -30.81
CA GLU A 532 1.64 18.49 -30.52
C GLU A 532 2.69 18.58 -29.41
N TYR A 533 3.47 19.66 -29.41
CA TYR A 533 4.53 19.96 -28.44
C TYR A 533 4.08 20.91 -27.32
N LYS A 534 2.79 20.91 -26.95
CA LYS A 534 2.25 21.90 -26.01
C LYS A 534 2.93 21.90 -24.63
N TYR A 535 3.32 20.73 -24.12
CA TYR A 535 3.98 20.60 -22.82
C TYR A 535 5.38 20.02 -22.97
N LEU A 536 6.32 20.52 -22.19
CA LEU A 536 7.73 20.15 -22.19
C LEU A 536 8.15 19.83 -20.76
N ALA A 537 8.80 18.69 -20.54
CA ALA A 537 9.41 18.33 -19.26
C ALA A 537 10.94 18.29 -19.38
N ILE A 538 11.66 19.00 -18.51
CA ILE A 538 13.13 19.02 -18.48
C ILE A 538 13.63 18.53 -17.11
N THR A 539 14.56 17.58 -17.10
CA THR A 539 15.34 17.16 -15.92
C THR A 539 16.78 17.70 -16.04
N PHE A 540 17.40 18.06 -14.91
CA PHE A 540 18.72 18.69 -14.84
C PHE A 540 19.70 17.78 -14.07
N PRO A 541 20.56 17.01 -14.75
CA PRO A 541 21.49 16.07 -14.07
C PRO A 541 22.57 16.75 -13.21
N GLU A 542 22.89 18.02 -13.47
CA GLU A 542 24.00 18.75 -12.85
C GLU A 542 23.66 19.38 -11.49
N LEU A 543 22.48 19.08 -10.91
CA LEU A 543 22.03 19.61 -9.61
C LEU A 543 22.30 18.68 -8.41
N GLN A 544 22.93 17.53 -8.63
CA GLN A 544 23.48 16.70 -7.54
C GLN A 544 24.84 17.27 -7.06
N PRO A 545 25.03 17.59 -5.77
CA PRO A 545 26.34 17.96 -5.24
C PRO A 545 27.27 16.73 -5.17
N LEU A 546 28.53 16.91 -5.60
CA LEU A 546 29.60 15.89 -5.62
C LEU A 546 30.07 15.42 -4.23
#